data_AF-A0A6P5YMA4-F1
#
_entry.id   AF-A0A6P5YMA4-F1
#
_cell.length_a   1.000
_cell.length_b   1.000
_cell.length_c   1.000
_cell.angle_alpha   90.00
_cell.angle_beta   90.00
_cell.angle_gamma   90.00
#
_symmetry.space_group_name_H-M   'P 1'
#
loop_
_entity.id
_entity.type
_entity.pdbx_description
1 polymer ?
#
loop_
_entity_poly.entity_id
_entity_poly.type
_entity_poly.pdbx_seq_one_letter_code
_entity_poly.pdbx_strand_id
1 'polypeptide(L)'
;MQLYSLFDPVYGAQKLQQQNLSPEEVDVLEQNFLTYLFQMMEKSNFKTTTNEEIEVALAGQYLLNLPITVDESKIDKTLLKRYISEHPQENLPDFAVKYIIFRRGIGIDHTTDYFIMEKVDMIIARLWAFLLRLTKLDKLLSRRSRGHHKKEPKKDDEINPEADSEHLYVERIRLENMDLSIKNLVGKTTIQEPTFDRIIVVYRKASAKPNTERGIYVKHFKNIPMADLEIVLPEKKNPGLTPMDWVKFLVSAIVGLVAVFSSLEMPKADLWVIFAILSTVIGYCAKTYFTFQANMAAYQNLITQSMYDKQLDSGRGTLLHLCDDVIQQEVKEVIISFFILMEQGKATKEDLDLRCEELIKEEFGESCNFDVDDAVTKLEKLKIVSQDSIGRYNCVGLKRANEIIGVTTEELVLMARQGSISA
;
A
#
# COMPACT_ATOMS: atom_id res chain seq x y z
N MET A 1 3.34 13.03 18.77
CA MET A 1 2.90 11.84 19.56
C MET A 1 1.75 12.10 20.54
N GLN A 2 1.80 13.13 21.39
CA GLN A 2 0.72 13.40 22.36
C GLN A 2 -0.64 13.65 21.68
N LEU A 3 -0.62 14.40 20.57
CA LEU A 3 -1.81 14.74 19.80
C LEU A 3 -2.53 13.50 19.23
N TYR A 4 -1.79 12.58 18.60
CA TYR A 4 -2.36 11.31 18.10
C TYR A 4 -3.05 10.51 19.21
N SER A 5 -2.58 10.61 20.46
CA SER A 5 -3.16 9.85 21.55
C SER A 5 -4.61 10.21 21.89
N LEU A 6 -5.08 11.40 21.46
CA LEU A 6 -6.49 11.82 21.53
C LEU A 6 -7.35 11.18 20.45
N PHE A 7 -6.74 10.81 19.33
CA PHE A 7 -7.39 10.22 18.17
C PHE A 7 -7.07 8.73 18.01
N ASP A 8 -6.47 8.12 19.03
CA ASP A 8 -6.21 6.69 19.04
C ASP A 8 -7.54 5.92 19.00
N PRO A 9 -7.71 4.94 18.09
CA PRO A 9 -8.98 4.22 17.95
C PRO A 9 -9.44 3.45 19.20
N VAL A 10 -8.54 3.12 20.13
CA VAL A 10 -8.85 2.32 21.32
C VAL A 10 -9.14 3.23 22.52
N TYR A 11 -8.25 4.18 22.81
CA TYR A 11 -8.31 4.99 24.03
C TYR A 11 -8.64 6.47 23.80
N GLY A 12 -8.68 6.93 22.54
CA GLY A 12 -8.83 8.34 22.20
C GLY A 12 -10.14 8.95 22.72
N ALA A 13 -11.26 8.23 22.57
CA ALA A 13 -12.56 8.69 23.04
C ALA A 13 -12.58 8.96 24.55
N GLN A 14 -11.97 8.08 25.35
CA GLN A 14 -11.87 8.25 26.80
C GLN A 14 -11.00 9.45 27.18
N LYS A 15 -9.89 9.66 26.45
CA LYS A 15 -9.01 10.81 26.69
C LYS A 15 -9.65 12.15 26.33
N LEU A 16 -10.38 12.20 25.22
CA LEU A 16 -11.14 13.39 24.83
C LEU A 16 -12.19 13.74 25.89
N GLN A 17 -12.87 12.73 26.45
CA GLN A 17 -13.81 12.92 27.56
C GLN A 17 -13.11 13.42 28.83
N GLN A 18 -11.93 12.90 29.17
CA GLN A 18 -11.15 13.34 30.33
C GLN A 18 -10.70 14.80 30.21
N GLN A 19 -10.43 15.27 29.00
CA GLN A 19 -9.96 16.63 28.75
C GLN A 19 -11.11 17.66 28.67
N ASN A 20 -12.38 17.23 28.63
CA ASN A 20 -13.57 18.10 28.56
C ASN A 20 -13.48 19.18 27.47
N LEU A 21 -12.93 18.82 26.30
CA LEU A 21 -12.77 19.74 25.18
C LEU A 21 -14.10 19.98 24.44
N SER A 22 -14.29 21.17 23.90
CA SER A 22 -15.42 21.47 23.03
C SER A 22 -15.30 20.74 21.68
N PRO A 23 -16.41 20.41 20.99
CA PRO A 23 -16.35 19.77 19.67
C PRO A 23 -15.50 20.56 18.65
N GLU A 24 -15.52 21.88 18.71
CA GLU A 24 -14.75 22.77 17.84
C GLU A 24 -13.25 22.70 18.15
N GLU A 25 -12.87 22.64 19.43
CA GLU A 25 -11.47 22.45 19.82
C GLU A 25 -10.93 21.10 19.33
N VAL A 26 -11.75 20.05 19.45
CA VAL A 26 -11.39 18.72 18.95
C VAL A 26 -11.23 18.72 17.43
N ASP A 27 -12.09 19.44 16.70
CA ASP A 27 -11.98 19.60 15.25
C ASP A 27 -10.65 20.29 14.86
N VAL A 28 -10.22 21.32 15.61
CA VAL A 28 -8.94 21.99 15.38
C VAL A 28 -7.76 21.06 15.65
N LEU A 29 -7.79 20.33 16.77
CA LEU A 29 -6.74 19.36 17.10
C LEU A 29 -6.64 18.23 16.06
N GLU A 30 -7.78 17.85 15.49
CA GLU A 30 -7.88 16.85 14.44
C GLU A 30 -7.25 17.34 13.13
N GLN A 31 -7.53 18.58 12.71
CA GLN A 31 -6.88 19.17 11.54
C GLN A 31 -5.38 19.33 11.77
N ASN A 32 -4.96 19.83 12.94
CA ASN A 32 -3.55 19.93 13.30
C ASN A 32 -2.84 18.58 13.24
N PHE A 33 -3.50 17.50 13.69
CA PHE A 33 -2.94 16.16 13.60
C PHE A 33 -2.69 15.75 12.14
N LEU A 34 -3.66 15.98 11.26
CA LEU A 34 -3.50 15.70 9.84
C LEU A 34 -2.41 16.57 9.21
N THR A 35 -2.32 17.86 9.54
CA THR A 35 -1.23 18.73 9.05
C THR A 35 0.14 18.16 9.40
N TYR A 36 0.35 17.80 10.68
CA TYR A 36 1.63 17.20 11.09
C TYR A 36 1.86 15.82 10.47
N LEU A 37 0.80 15.03 10.27
CA LEU A 37 0.90 13.72 9.63
C LEU A 37 1.35 13.86 8.18
N PHE A 38 0.77 14.78 7.41
CA PHE A 38 1.16 15.00 6.01
C PHE A 38 2.58 15.56 5.90
N GLN A 39 2.95 16.53 6.73
CA GLN A 39 4.33 17.03 6.80
C GLN A 39 5.33 15.92 7.14
N MET A 40 4.95 15.03 8.06
CA MET A 40 5.76 13.88 8.43
C MET A 40 5.90 12.89 7.27
N MET A 41 4.83 12.63 6.51
CA MET A 41 4.89 11.76 5.32
C MET A 41 5.83 12.34 4.27
N GLU A 42 5.72 13.64 3.99
CA GLU A 42 6.59 14.35 3.05
C GLU A 42 8.05 14.27 3.47
N LYS A 43 8.37 14.59 4.74
CA LYS A 43 9.72 14.45 5.31
C LYS A 43 10.23 13.01 5.33
N SER A 44 9.33 12.02 5.35
CA SER A 44 9.68 10.60 5.29
C SER A 44 9.79 10.06 3.85
N ASN A 45 9.75 10.93 2.83
CA ASN A 45 9.75 10.58 1.41
C ASN A 45 8.56 9.71 0.97
N PHE A 46 7.43 9.79 1.67
CA PHE A 46 6.18 9.18 1.23
C PHE A 46 5.44 10.13 0.29
N LYS A 47 4.93 9.58 -0.81
CA LYS A 47 4.08 10.28 -1.77
C LYS A 47 2.65 9.80 -1.64
N THR A 48 1.68 10.68 -1.86
CA THR A 48 0.28 10.28 -2.00
C THR A 48 0.12 9.50 -3.31
N THR A 49 -0.68 8.44 -3.29
CA THR A 49 -0.89 7.62 -4.49
C THR A 49 -1.79 8.36 -5.47
N THR A 50 -1.47 8.32 -6.76
CA THR A 50 -2.22 9.01 -7.83
C THR A 50 -3.27 8.10 -8.48
N ASN A 51 -4.25 8.69 -9.18
CA ASN A 51 -5.23 7.91 -9.98
C ASN A 51 -4.53 7.01 -11.00
N GLU A 52 -3.44 7.46 -11.63
CA GLU A 52 -2.67 6.67 -12.61
C GLU A 52 -2.02 5.44 -11.97
N GLU A 53 -1.37 5.58 -10.81
CA GLU A 53 -0.79 4.45 -10.08
C GLU A 53 -1.87 3.45 -9.63
N ILE A 54 -3.04 3.94 -9.24
CA ILE A 54 -4.18 3.10 -8.87
C ILE A 54 -4.76 2.36 -10.09
N GLU A 55 -4.89 3.02 -11.23
CA GLU A 55 -5.33 2.39 -12.47
C GLU A 55 -4.34 1.30 -12.90
N VAL A 56 -3.04 1.56 -12.80
CA VAL A 56 -1.99 0.57 -13.08
C VAL A 56 -2.06 -0.61 -12.11
N ALA A 57 -2.30 -0.35 -10.81
CA ALA A 57 -2.52 -1.38 -9.80
C ALA A 57 -3.74 -2.26 -10.14
N LEU A 58 -4.89 -1.65 -10.46
CA LEU A 58 -6.13 -2.36 -10.77
C LEU A 58 -6.17 -3.04 -12.14
N ALA A 59 -5.26 -2.68 -13.07
CA ALA A 59 -5.16 -3.30 -14.39
C ALA A 59 -4.58 -4.72 -14.37
N GLY A 60 -4.36 -5.32 -13.20
CA GLY A 60 -3.76 -6.64 -13.05
C GLY A 60 -4.42 -7.54 -12.05
N GLN A 61 -4.26 -8.84 -12.27
CA GLN A 61 -4.54 -9.90 -11.29
C GLN A 61 -3.19 -10.58 -10.97
N TYR A 62 -2.87 -10.73 -9.68
CA TYR A 62 -1.62 -11.37 -9.23
C TYR A 62 -1.92 -12.63 -8.41
N LEU A 63 -1.97 -12.54 -7.07
CA LEU A 63 -2.24 -13.69 -6.20
C LEU A 63 -3.68 -13.70 -5.69
N LEU A 64 -4.33 -12.53 -5.62
CA LEU A 64 -5.71 -12.42 -5.17
C LEU A 64 -6.66 -12.16 -6.34
N ASN A 65 -7.35 -13.21 -6.79
CA ASN A 65 -8.42 -13.12 -7.80
C ASN A 65 -9.79 -12.83 -7.19
N LEU A 66 -9.86 -11.95 -6.19
CA LEU A 66 -11.10 -11.64 -5.50
C LEU A 66 -11.38 -10.14 -5.67
N PRO A 67 -12.57 -9.74 -6.15
CA PRO A 67 -12.91 -8.33 -6.28
C PRO A 67 -13.14 -7.72 -4.89
N ILE A 68 -12.08 -7.31 -4.20
CA ILE A 68 -12.18 -6.73 -2.86
C ILE A 68 -12.52 -5.26 -3.03
N THR A 69 -13.78 -4.95 -2.78
CA THR A 69 -14.25 -3.56 -2.75
C THR A 69 -14.36 -3.07 -1.31
N VAL A 70 -14.05 -1.80 -1.12
CA VAL A 70 -14.21 -1.14 0.18
C VAL A 70 -15.70 -0.97 0.51
N ASP A 71 -16.08 -1.28 1.74
CA ASP A 71 -17.39 -0.97 2.27
C ASP A 71 -17.47 0.51 2.67
N GLU A 72 -17.83 1.36 1.70
CA GLU A 72 -17.96 2.80 1.91
C GLU A 72 -18.91 3.19 3.03
N SER A 73 -19.87 2.33 3.40
CA SER A 73 -20.81 2.63 4.47
C SER A 73 -20.15 2.64 5.85
N LYS A 74 -18.99 1.99 5.99
CA LYS A 74 -18.24 1.86 7.24
C LYS A 74 -17.13 2.89 7.39
N ILE A 75 -16.98 3.81 6.43
CA ILE A 75 -15.90 4.79 6.41
C ILE A 75 -16.46 6.19 6.56
N ASP A 76 -15.84 6.98 7.43
CA ASP A 76 -16.15 8.38 7.58
C ASP A 76 -15.64 9.17 6.38
N LYS A 77 -16.48 10.08 5.87
CA LYS A 77 -16.15 10.96 4.73
C LYS A 77 -15.90 12.40 5.17
N THR A 78 -15.95 12.70 6.47
CA THR A 78 -15.91 14.08 6.98
C THR A 78 -14.48 14.52 7.30
N LEU A 79 -13.69 13.66 7.94
CA LEU A 79 -12.31 13.91 8.36
C LEU A 79 -11.43 14.45 7.22
N LEU A 80 -11.24 13.63 6.18
CA LEU A 80 -10.33 13.96 5.07
C LEU A 80 -10.94 15.00 4.14
N LYS A 81 -12.28 15.02 3.98
CA LYS A 81 -12.95 16.06 3.19
C LYS A 81 -12.65 17.46 3.71
N ARG A 82 -12.76 17.65 5.03
CA ARG A 82 -12.47 18.94 5.67
C ARG A 82 -11.01 19.33 5.45
N TYR A 83 -10.09 18.41 5.73
CA TYR A 83 -8.66 18.66 5.57
C TYR A 83 -8.28 19.04 4.13
N ILE A 84 -8.73 18.25 3.14
CA ILE A 84 -8.44 18.48 1.71
C ILE A 84 -9.06 19.78 1.22
N SER A 85 -10.22 20.18 1.75
CA SER A 85 -10.84 21.47 1.38
C SER A 85 -10.05 22.69 1.89
N GLU A 86 -9.36 22.56 3.02
CA GLU A 86 -8.50 23.59 3.59
C GLU A 86 -7.07 23.54 3.01
N HIS A 87 -6.63 22.36 2.56
CA HIS A 87 -5.31 22.11 1.97
C HIS A 87 -5.46 21.41 0.61
N PRO A 88 -5.81 22.14 -0.47
CA PRO A 88 -5.94 21.56 -1.79
C PRO A 88 -4.61 20.95 -2.24
N GLN A 89 -4.63 19.67 -2.62
CA GLN A 89 -3.47 19.01 -3.23
C GLN A 89 -3.79 18.62 -4.67
N GLU A 90 -2.78 18.72 -5.53
CA GLU A 90 -2.88 18.28 -6.93
C GLU A 90 -2.87 16.74 -7.01
N ASN A 91 -3.58 16.19 -7.99
CA ASN A 91 -3.54 14.76 -8.34
C ASN A 91 -3.95 13.77 -7.24
N LEU A 92 -4.78 14.19 -6.28
CA LEU A 92 -5.38 13.27 -5.32
C LEU A 92 -6.35 12.28 -6.00
N PRO A 93 -6.40 11.02 -5.55
CA PRO A 93 -7.27 10.02 -6.14
C PRO A 93 -8.72 10.25 -5.72
N ASP A 94 -9.66 9.74 -6.52
CA ASP A 94 -11.10 9.97 -6.34
C ASP A 94 -11.63 9.49 -4.97
N PHE A 95 -10.95 8.52 -4.35
CA PHE A 95 -11.29 7.97 -3.05
C PHE A 95 -10.63 8.69 -1.87
N ALA A 96 -9.76 9.70 -2.09
CA ALA A 96 -8.97 10.38 -1.05
C ALA A 96 -9.82 10.99 0.08
N VAL A 97 -11.08 11.32 -0.22
CA VAL A 97 -12.07 11.82 0.76
C VAL A 97 -12.44 10.76 1.82
N LYS A 98 -12.25 9.48 1.52
CA LYS A 98 -12.63 8.34 2.38
C LYS A 98 -11.42 7.82 3.15
N TYR A 99 -10.32 7.60 2.44
CA TYR A 99 -9.06 7.15 3.00
C TYR A 99 -7.93 7.62 2.08
N ILE A 100 -6.74 7.81 2.63
CA ILE A 100 -5.56 8.18 1.86
C ILE A 100 -4.50 7.09 1.95
N ILE A 101 -3.83 6.85 0.83
CA ILE A 101 -2.75 5.88 0.71
C ILE A 101 -1.47 6.65 0.38
N PHE A 102 -0.52 6.57 1.29
CA PHE A 102 0.85 7.03 1.09
C PHE A 102 1.72 5.85 0.68
N ARG A 103 2.60 6.04 -0.29
CA ARG A 103 3.53 5.02 -0.77
C ARG A 103 4.97 5.55 -0.76
N ARG A 104 5.94 4.67 -0.53
CA ARG A 104 7.38 4.96 -0.62
C ARG A 104 8.11 3.74 -1.18
N GLY A 105 9.00 3.98 -2.15
CA GLY A 105 9.76 2.95 -2.85
C GLY A 105 8.93 2.11 -3.83
N ILE A 106 9.60 1.58 -4.86
CA ILE A 106 9.05 0.60 -5.79
C ILE A 106 10.02 -0.57 -5.81
N GLY A 107 9.53 -1.72 -5.38
CA GLY A 107 10.27 -2.99 -5.37
C GLY A 107 9.71 -3.98 -6.38
N ILE A 108 10.22 -5.20 -6.30
CA ILE A 108 9.84 -6.31 -7.18
C ILE A 108 9.55 -7.53 -6.33
N ASP A 109 8.36 -8.13 -6.54
CA ASP A 109 7.99 -9.42 -5.95
C ASP A 109 8.04 -10.49 -7.03
N HIS A 110 8.70 -11.60 -6.71
CA HIS A 110 8.81 -12.76 -7.57
C HIS A 110 8.22 -13.97 -6.87
N THR A 111 7.19 -14.56 -7.46
CA THR A 111 6.63 -15.82 -6.98
C THR A 111 6.87 -16.92 -8.00
N THR A 112 7.56 -17.99 -7.59
CA THR A 112 7.82 -19.16 -8.45
C THR A 112 7.10 -20.38 -7.89
N ASP A 113 6.05 -20.80 -8.57
CA ASP A 113 5.28 -22.00 -8.22
C ASP A 113 4.81 -22.73 -9.49
N TYR A 114 4.18 -23.88 -9.33
CA TYR A 114 3.65 -24.68 -10.42
C TYR A 114 2.40 -24.04 -11.05
N PHE A 115 1.60 -23.29 -10.26
CA PHE A 115 0.39 -22.57 -10.69
C PHE A 115 -0.54 -23.40 -11.60
N ILE A 116 -0.69 -24.70 -11.32
CA ILE A 116 -1.33 -25.65 -12.24
C ILE A 116 -2.80 -25.29 -12.47
N MET A 117 -3.53 -24.99 -11.38
CA MET A 117 -4.96 -24.69 -11.45
C MET A 117 -5.20 -23.35 -12.15
N GLU A 118 -4.39 -22.34 -11.86
CA GLU A 118 -4.44 -21.01 -12.46
C GLU A 118 -4.16 -21.07 -13.97
N LYS A 119 -3.18 -21.88 -14.38
CA LYS A 119 -2.90 -22.12 -15.81
C LYS A 119 -4.04 -22.85 -16.51
N VAL A 120 -4.67 -23.83 -15.86
CA VAL A 120 -5.84 -24.55 -16.41
C VAL A 120 -7.03 -23.61 -16.56
N ASP A 121 -7.32 -22.79 -15.55
CA ASP A 121 -8.38 -21.79 -15.58
C ASP A 121 -8.14 -20.76 -16.70
N MET A 122 -6.90 -20.36 -16.95
CA MET A 122 -6.54 -19.49 -18.07
C MET A 122 -6.78 -20.14 -19.45
N ILE A 123 -6.47 -21.43 -19.61
CA ILE A 123 -6.77 -22.15 -20.86
C ILE A 123 -8.29 -22.23 -21.06
N ILE A 124 -9.04 -22.54 -20.00
CA ILE A 124 -10.50 -22.57 -20.02
C ILE A 124 -11.06 -21.19 -20.40
N ALA A 125 -10.54 -20.11 -19.82
CA ALA A 125 -10.96 -18.73 -20.14
C ALA A 125 -10.68 -18.36 -21.60
N ARG A 126 -9.50 -18.71 -22.14
CA ARG A 126 -9.15 -18.50 -23.56
C ARG A 126 -10.08 -19.28 -24.50
N LEU A 127 -10.41 -20.54 -24.16
CA LEU A 127 -11.36 -21.37 -24.92
C LEU A 127 -12.78 -20.81 -24.86
N TRP A 128 -13.23 -20.32 -23.71
CA TRP A 128 -14.53 -19.66 -23.55
C TRP A 128 -14.62 -18.37 -24.34
N ALA A 129 -13.60 -17.51 -24.28
CA ALA A 129 -13.54 -16.27 -25.06
C ALA A 129 -13.57 -16.57 -26.57
N PHE A 130 -12.88 -17.62 -27.01
CA PHE A 130 -12.94 -18.10 -28.38
C PHE A 130 -14.36 -18.58 -28.77
N LEU A 131 -15.01 -19.36 -27.91
CA LEU A 131 -16.37 -19.86 -28.13
C LEU A 131 -17.43 -18.74 -28.14
N LEU A 132 -17.27 -17.72 -27.28
CA LEU A 132 -18.12 -16.53 -27.26
C LEU A 132 -17.95 -15.66 -28.51
N ARG A 133 -16.71 -15.51 -29.01
CA ARG A 133 -16.42 -14.83 -30.28
C ARG A 133 -17.05 -15.56 -31.47
N LEU A 134 -16.99 -16.89 -31.48
CA LEU A 134 -17.62 -17.74 -32.49
C LEU A 134 -19.14 -17.62 -32.52
N THR A 135 -19.76 -17.54 -31.35
CA THR A 135 -21.23 -17.45 -31.21
C THR A 135 -21.77 -16.01 -31.32
N LYS A 136 -20.89 -15.00 -31.51
CA LYS A 136 -21.21 -13.55 -31.58
C LYS A 136 -22.02 -13.00 -30.37
N LEU A 137 -22.10 -13.75 -29.27
CA LEU A 137 -22.80 -13.37 -28.03
C LEU A 137 -22.08 -12.24 -27.27
N ASP A 138 -20.82 -11.97 -27.60
CA ASP A 138 -20.03 -10.84 -27.06
C ASP A 138 -20.78 -9.50 -27.18
N LYS A 139 -21.52 -9.29 -28.28
CA LYS A 139 -22.30 -8.06 -28.51
C LYS A 139 -23.52 -7.87 -27.58
N LEU A 140 -24.01 -8.95 -26.95
CA LEU A 140 -25.15 -8.91 -26.04
C LEU A 140 -24.72 -8.67 -24.59
N LEU A 141 -23.56 -9.16 -24.18
CA LEU A 141 -23.01 -9.00 -22.83
C LEU A 141 -22.21 -7.70 -22.66
N SER A 142 -21.61 -7.15 -23.72
CA SER A 142 -20.73 -5.97 -23.64
C SER A 142 -21.45 -4.62 -23.53
N ARG A 143 -22.76 -4.57 -23.27
CA ARG A 143 -23.52 -3.30 -23.25
C ARG A 143 -23.47 -2.55 -21.90
N ARG A 144 -22.71 -3.03 -20.93
CA ARG A 144 -22.44 -2.34 -19.65
C ARG A 144 -20.95 -2.44 -19.25
N SER A 145 -20.10 -1.74 -19.97
CA SER A 145 -18.87 -1.14 -19.44
C SER A 145 -18.27 -0.17 -20.48
N ARG A 146 -18.86 1.01 -20.62
CA ARG A 146 -18.15 2.17 -21.16
C ARG A 146 -17.69 3.01 -19.97
N GLY A 147 -16.65 2.53 -19.30
CA GLY A 147 -15.75 3.36 -18.49
C GLY A 147 -14.59 3.80 -19.39
N HIS A 148 -14.21 5.06 -19.30
CA HIS A 148 -13.27 5.75 -20.19
C HIS A 148 -12.01 4.95 -20.57
N HIS A 149 -11.88 4.59 -21.85
CA HIS A 149 -10.56 4.57 -22.49
C HIS A 149 -10.22 6.02 -22.86
N LYS A 150 -9.43 6.69 -22.03
CA LYS A 150 -8.72 7.90 -22.44
C LYS A 150 -7.59 7.44 -23.35
N LYS A 151 -7.55 7.97 -24.58
CA LYS A 151 -6.45 7.74 -25.53
C LYS A 151 -5.14 8.17 -24.88
N GLU A 152 -4.12 7.33 -25.01
CA GLU A 152 -2.72 7.72 -24.79
C GLU A 152 -2.43 9.01 -25.60
N PRO A 153 -1.93 10.09 -24.97
CA PRO A 153 -1.37 11.18 -25.72
C PRO A 153 -0.02 10.72 -26.29
N LYS A 154 0.11 10.75 -27.62
CA LYS A 154 1.42 10.82 -28.25
C LYS A 154 2.05 12.15 -27.83
N LYS A 155 3.10 12.11 -27.02
CA LYS A 155 4.00 13.25 -26.81
C LYS A 155 5.07 13.21 -27.90
N ASP A 156 4.89 14.01 -28.93
CA ASP A 156 6.00 14.76 -29.51
C ASP A 156 5.99 16.08 -28.73
N ASP A 157 6.95 16.27 -27.83
CA ASP A 157 7.39 17.57 -27.34
C ASP A 157 8.73 17.36 -26.61
N GLU A 158 9.79 17.95 -27.19
CA GLU A 158 11.13 18.01 -26.62
C GLU A 158 11.08 18.67 -25.24
N ILE A 159 11.36 17.88 -24.19
CA ILE A 159 11.59 18.38 -22.84
C ILE A 159 12.94 17.82 -22.37
N ASN A 160 13.81 18.78 -22.05
CA ASN A 160 15.14 18.72 -21.43
C ASN A 160 15.47 17.42 -20.64
N PRO A 161 16.60 16.72 -20.93
CA PRO A 161 16.89 15.38 -20.41
C PRO A 161 17.50 15.33 -18.99
N GLU A 162 17.43 16.40 -18.19
CA GLU A 162 18.19 16.48 -16.91
C GLU A 162 17.33 16.51 -15.63
N ALA A 163 16.02 16.27 -15.71
CA ALA A 163 15.16 16.28 -14.52
C ALA A 163 14.06 15.22 -14.56
N ASP A 164 14.42 13.96 -14.73
CA ASP A 164 13.52 12.85 -14.37
C ASP A 164 14.32 11.78 -13.62
N SER A 165 14.05 11.70 -12.33
CA SER A 165 14.53 10.65 -11.44
C SER A 165 14.12 9.30 -12.01
N GLU A 166 15.08 8.37 -12.06
CA GLU A 166 14.96 7.00 -12.58
C GLU A 166 13.56 6.39 -12.38
N HIS A 167 12.73 6.46 -13.42
CA HIS A 167 11.55 5.62 -13.51
C HIS A 167 12.05 4.18 -13.65
N LEU A 168 12.15 3.47 -12.51
CA LEU A 168 12.32 2.02 -12.46
C LEU A 168 11.22 1.37 -13.30
N TYR A 169 11.54 1.06 -14.55
CA TYR A 169 10.65 0.40 -15.49
C TYR A 169 10.62 -1.08 -15.13
N VAL A 170 9.72 -1.46 -14.21
CA VAL A 170 9.59 -2.86 -13.78
C VAL A 170 8.62 -3.57 -14.73
N GLU A 171 9.15 -4.52 -15.51
CA GLU A 171 8.33 -5.34 -16.40
C GLU A 171 7.45 -6.31 -15.61
N ARG A 172 6.16 -6.37 -15.98
CA ARG A 172 5.18 -7.30 -15.40
C ARG A 172 5.20 -8.62 -16.16
N ILE A 173 5.60 -9.68 -15.49
CA ILE A 173 5.61 -11.03 -16.06
C ILE A 173 4.40 -11.78 -15.51
N ARG A 174 3.36 -11.98 -16.32
CA ARG A 174 2.06 -12.56 -15.93
C ARG A 174 1.75 -13.87 -16.64
N LEU A 175 1.06 -14.78 -15.95
CA LEU A 175 0.53 -16.02 -16.51
C LEU A 175 -0.41 -15.79 -17.71
N GLU A 176 -1.20 -14.72 -17.69
CA GLU A 176 -2.18 -14.40 -18.74
C GLU A 176 -1.54 -14.16 -20.11
N ASN A 177 -0.32 -13.62 -20.13
CA ASN A 177 0.41 -13.26 -21.34
C ASN A 177 1.49 -14.31 -21.71
N MET A 178 1.62 -15.38 -20.93
CA MET A 178 2.56 -16.46 -21.22
C MET A 178 2.03 -17.44 -22.26
N ASP A 179 2.95 -18.04 -23.00
CA ASP A 179 2.69 -19.19 -23.86
C ASP A 179 2.51 -20.46 -23.01
N LEU A 180 1.25 -20.75 -22.70
CA LEU A 180 0.81 -21.93 -21.99
C LEU A 180 0.84 -23.15 -22.92
N SER A 181 2.00 -23.82 -22.99
CA SER A 181 2.14 -25.15 -23.63
C SER A 181 1.89 -26.27 -22.62
N ILE A 182 1.48 -27.45 -23.09
CA ILE A 182 1.23 -28.65 -22.24
C ILE A 182 2.48 -29.01 -21.41
N LYS A 183 3.69 -28.74 -21.93
CA LYS A 183 4.94 -28.92 -21.17
C LYS A 183 5.16 -27.85 -20.07
N ASN A 184 4.69 -26.62 -20.30
CA ASN A 184 4.78 -25.50 -19.35
C ASN A 184 3.71 -25.58 -18.24
N LEU A 185 2.67 -26.41 -18.41
CA LEU A 185 1.65 -26.65 -17.36
C LEU A 185 2.22 -27.37 -16.13
N VAL A 186 3.16 -28.29 -16.35
CA VAL A 186 3.76 -29.10 -15.28
C VAL A 186 5.04 -28.45 -14.72
N GLY A 187 5.63 -27.51 -15.47
CA GLY A 187 6.82 -26.76 -15.05
C GLY A 187 6.51 -25.64 -14.06
N LYS A 188 7.50 -25.30 -13.24
CA LYS A 188 7.46 -24.09 -12.41
C LYS A 188 7.46 -22.85 -13.31
N THR A 189 6.73 -21.83 -12.89
CA THR A 189 6.63 -20.56 -13.60
C THR A 189 6.86 -19.44 -12.60
N THR A 190 7.71 -18.49 -12.98
CA THR A 190 7.97 -17.28 -12.19
C THR A 190 7.06 -16.17 -12.67
N ILE A 191 6.26 -15.63 -11.77
CA ILE A 191 5.45 -14.44 -11.98
C ILE A 191 6.17 -13.28 -11.29
N GLN A 192 6.13 -12.11 -11.92
CA GLN A 192 6.75 -10.90 -11.40
C GLN A 192 5.72 -9.77 -11.40
N GLU A 193 5.59 -9.09 -10.25
CA GLU A 193 4.75 -7.91 -10.11
C GLU A 193 5.52 -6.83 -9.34
N PRO A 194 5.48 -5.56 -9.78
CA PRO A 194 6.02 -4.45 -9.00
C PRO A 194 5.30 -4.33 -7.65
N THR A 195 6.04 -3.95 -6.62
CA THR A 195 5.50 -3.72 -5.27
C THR A 195 5.69 -2.29 -4.83
N PHE A 196 4.77 -1.80 -4.00
CA PHE A 196 5.08 -0.68 -3.13
C PHE A 196 5.88 -1.20 -1.92
N ASP A 197 7.10 -0.70 -1.73
CA ASP A 197 7.98 -1.17 -0.65
C ASP A 197 7.41 -0.83 0.72
N ARG A 198 6.84 0.36 0.86
CA ARG A 198 6.13 0.81 2.06
C ARG A 198 4.82 1.48 1.67
N ILE A 199 3.75 1.12 2.37
CA ILE A 199 2.44 1.76 2.24
C ILE A 199 1.94 2.19 3.61
N ILE A 200 1.41 3.40 3.72
CA ILE A 200 0.67 3.85 4.89
C ILE A 200 -0.75 4.21 4.49
N VAL A 201 -1.73 3.59 5.14
CA VAL A 201 -3.15 3.86 4.92
C VAL A 201 -3.71 4.61 6.12
N VAL A 202 -4.36 5.74 5.86
CA VAL A 202 -4.98 6.59 6.90
C VAL A 202 -6.47 6.70 6.62
N TYR A 203 -7.30 6.38 7.62
CA TYR A 203 -8.76 6.42 7.50
C TYR A 203 -9.45 6.55 8.86
N ARG A 204 -10.75 6.89 8.84
CA ARG A 204 -11.63 6.88 10.01
C ARG A 204 -12.83 5.98 9.74
N LYS A 205 -13.25 5.21 10.75
CA LYS A 205 -14.48 4.42 10.66
C LYS A 205 -15.71 5.32 10.84
N ALA A 206 -16.78 5.00 10.13
CA ALA A 206 -18.07 5.62 10.34
C ALA A 206 -18.56 5.29 11.76
N SER A 207 -18.95 6.32 12.51
CA SER A 207 -19.52 6.16 13.84
C SER A 207 -21.04 6.25 13.79
N ALA A 208 -21.74 5.34 14.48
CA ALA A 208 -23.19 5.41 14.65
C ALA A 208 -23.61 6.59 15.55
N LYS A 209 -22.69 7.12 16.37
CA LYS A 209 -22.89 8.28 17.23
C LYS A 209 -21.97 9.41 16.77
N PRO A 210 -22.51 10.49 16.17
CA PRO A 210 -21.68 11.64 15.83
C PRO A 210 -21.02 12.17 17.11
N ASN A 211 -19.72 12.46 17.03
CA ASN A 211 -18.85 13.02 18.09
C ASN A 211 -18.27 12.09 19.16
N THR A 212 -18.63 10.82 19.28
CA THR A 212 -18.05 9.95 20.32
C THR A 212 -16.84 9.13 19.86
N GLU A 213 -16.77 8.75 18.59
CA GLU A 213 -15.70 7.90 18.05
C GLU A 213 -14.94 8.65 16.96
N ARG A 214 -13.90 9.38 17.39
CA ARG A 214 -13.01 10.17 16.50
C ARG A 214 -11.70 9.46 16.17
N GLY A 215 -11.66 8.14 16.36
CA GLY A 215 -10.48 7.31 16.12
C GLY A 215 -9.97 7.43 14.68
N ILE A 216 -8.68 7.72 14.53
CA ILE A 216 -7.99 7.76 13.24
C ILE A 216 -7.07 6.54 13.17
N TYR A 217 -7.32 5.70 12.17
CA TYR A 217 -6.53 4.52 11.90
C TYR A 217 -5.38 4.91 10.97
N VAL A 218 -4.17 4.57 11.39
CA VAL A 218 -2.94 4.66 10.58
C VAL A 218 -2.37 3.26 10.51
N LYS A 219 -2.20 2.68 9.33
CA LYS A 219 -1.67 1.32 9.17
C LYS A 219 -0.47 1.32 8.24
N HIS A 220 0.62 0.68 8.64
CA HIS A 220 1.85 0.61 7.88
C HIS A 220 2.07 -0.81 7.34
N PHE A 221 2.34 -0.92 6.05
CA PHE A 221 2.58 -2.17 5.34
C PHE A 221 3.91 -2.13 4.60
N LYS A 222 4.50 -3.30 4.34
CA LYS A 222 5.67 -3.49 3.47
C LYS A 222 5.36 -4.41 2.29
N ASN A 223 6.08 -4.20 1.19
CA ASN A 223 6.20 -5.12 0.05
C ASN A 223 4.82 -5.60 -0.45
N ILE A 224 3.93 -4.64 -0.72
CA ILE A 224 2.57 -4.91 -1.21
C ILE A 224 2.61 -4.93 -2.74
N PRO A 225 2.28 -6.05 -3.40
CA PRO A 225 2.15 -6.08 -4.85
C PRO A 225 1.12 -5.05 -5.32
N MET A 226 1.45 -4.31 -6.38
CA MET A 226 0.55 -3.28 -6.91
C MET A 226 -0.81 -3.87 -7.29
N ALA A 227 -0.81 -5.04 -7.94
CA ALA A 227 -2.04 -5.77 -8.27
C ALA A 227 -2.87 -6.22 -7.05
N ASP A 228 -2.24 -6.40 -5.89
CA ASP A 228 -2.90 -6.80 -4.65
C ASP A 228 -3.04 -5.62 -3.66
N LEU A 229 -3.08 -4.37 -4.16
CA LEU A 229 -3.28 -3.17 -3.34
C LEU A 229 -4.57 -3.26 -2.49
N GLU A 230 -5.53 -4.03 -2.98
CA GLU A 230 -6.76 -4.37 -2.26
C GLU A 230 -6.54 -4.93 -0.84
N ILE A 231 -5.39 -5.54 -0.56
CA ILE A 231 -5.01 -6.05 0.76
C ILE A 231 -4.94 -4.92 1.80
N VAL A 232 -4.46 -3.74 1.43
CA VAL A 232 -4.29 -2.64 2.38
C VAL A 232 -5.56 -1.83 2.60
N LEU A 233 -6.58 -2.05 1.75
CA LEU A 233 -7.79 -1.27 1.77
C LEU A 233 -8.59 -1.48 3.07
N PRO A 234 -9.14 -0.39 3.64
CA PRO A 234 -9.93 -0.46 4.86
C PRO A 234 -11.30 -1.11 4.64
N GLU A 235 -11.86 -1.70 5.70
CA GLU A 235 -13.25 -2.16 5.78
C GLU A 235 -13.74 -2.90 4.50
N LYS A 236 -13.06 -3.99 4.15
CA LYS A 236 -13.35 -4.81 2.95
C LYS A 236 -14.77 -5.40 3.01
N LYS A 237 -15.48 -5.39 1.89
CA LYS A 237 -16.73 -6.13 1.74
C LYS A 237 -16.43 -7.62 1.72
N ASN A 238 -17.33 -8.41 2.32
CA ASN A 238 -17.25 -9.86 2.21
C ASN A 238 -17.45 -10.26 0.74
N PRO A 239 -16.58 -11.11 0.18
CA PRO A 239 -16.72 -11.54 -1.20
C PRO A 239 -18.05 -12.27 -1.39
N GLY A 240 -18.78 -11.90 -2.43
CA GLY A 240 -19.95 -12.64 -2.87
C GLY A 240 -19.55 -13.93 -3.59
N LEU A 241 -20.54 -14.71 -4.01
CA LEU A 241 -20.32 -15.80 -4.96
C LEU A 241 -19.71 -15.25 -6.25
N THR A 242 -18.68 -15.93 -6.78
CA THR A 242 -18.10 -15.52 -8.06
C THR A 242 -19.16 -15.66 -9.17
N PRO A 243 -19.14 -14.83 -10.22
CA PRO A 243 -20.07 -14.96 -11.35
C PRO A 243 -20.07 -16.36 -11.96
N MET A 244 -18.91 -17.04 -11.96
CA MET A 244 -18.76 -18.41 -12.44
C MET A 244 -19.50 -19.41 -11.55
N ASP A 245 -19.50 -19.23 -10.23
CA ASP A 245 -20.28 -20.08 -9.32
C ASP A 245 -21.77 -19.94 -9.59
N TRP A 246 -22.26 -18.72 -9.84
CA TRP A 246 -23.64 -18.47 -10.26
C TRP A 246 -24.01 -19.19 -11.56
N VAL A 247 -23.11 -19.20 -12.54
CA VAL A 247 -23.31 -19.94 -13.79
C VAL A 247 -23.34 -21.45 -13.53
N LYS A 248 -22.40 -21.98 -12.73
CA LYS A 248 -22.37 -23.41 -12.35
C LYS A 248 -23.66 -23.81 -11.62
N PHE A 249 -24.17 -22.96 -10.73
CA PHE A 249 -25.47 -23.13 -10.08
C PHE A 249 -26.61 -23.17 -11.10
N LEU A 250 -26.69 -22.17 -12.00
CA LEU A 250 -27.76 -22.10 -13.00
C LEU A 250 -27.76 -23.31 -13.93
N VAL A 251 -26.59 -23.71 -14.44
CA VAL A 251 -26.44 -24.90 -15.30
C VAL A 251 -26.84 -26.17 -14.55
N SER A 252 -26.38 -26.35 -13.30
CA SER A 252 -26.77 -27.52 -12.50
C SER A 252 -28.28 -27.57 -12.21
N ALA A 253 -28.90 -26.41 -11.97
CA ALA A 253 -30.34 -26.30 -11.73
C ALA A 253 -31.12 -26.62 -13.00
N ILE A 254 -30.72 -26.11 -14.16
CA ILE A 254 -31.33 -26.40 -15.46
C ILE A 254 -31.19 -27.89 -15.80
N VAL A 255 -30.00 -28.49 -15.65
CA VAL A 255 -29.78 -29.92 -15.89
C VAL A 255 -30.65 -30.77 -14.95
N GLY A 256 -30.72 -30.42 -13.67
CA GLY A 256 -31.60 -31.07 -12.71
C GLY A 256 -33.08 -30.98 -13.10
N LEU A 257 -33.53 -29.79 -13.52
CA LEU A 257 -34.92 -29.54 -13.96
C LEU A 257 -35.28 -30.36 -15.20
N VAL A 258 -34.41 -30.36 -16.21
CA VAL A 258 -34.58 -31.15 -17.45
C VAL A 258 -34.64 -32.64 -17.14
N ALA A 259 -33.79 -33.14 -16.23
CA ALA A 259 -33.81 -34.55 -15.82
C ALA A 259 -35.11 -34.94 -15.10
N VAL A 260 -35.66 -34.06 -14.25
CA VAL A 260 -36.96 -34.28 -13.60
C VAL A 260 -38.10 -34.29 -14.62
N PHE A 261 -38.17 -33.29 -15.50
CA PHE A 261 -39.23 -33.23 -16.52
C PHE A 261 -39.18 -34.41 -17.51
N SER A 262 -37.99 -34.78 -17.98
CA SER A 262 -37.81 -35.93 -18.87
C SER A 262 -38.21 -37.25 -18.21
N SER A 263 -38.08 -37.35 -16.88
CA SER A 263 -38.47 -38.52 -16.10
C SER A 263 -39.99 -38.59 -15.84
N LEU A 264 -40.70 -37.45 -15.86
CA LEU A 264 -42.17 -37.37 -15.74
C LEU A 264 -42.89 -37.72 -17.05
N GLU A 265 -42.25 -37.53 -18.21
CA GLU A 265 -42.79 -37.92 -19.51
C GLU A 265 -42.68 -39.44 -19.79
N MET A 266 -41.93 -40.18 -18.96
CA MET A 266 -41.85 -41.64 -19.11
C MET A 266 -43.12 -42.32 -18.55
N PRO A 267 -43.72 -43.28 -19.30
CA PRO A 267 -45.02 -43.89 -18.95
C PRO A 267 -45.02 -44.75 -17.67
N LYS A 268 -43.86 -44.93 -17.02
CA LYS A 268 -43.70 -45.52 -15.68
C LYS A 268 -42.70 -44.68 -14.90
N ALA A 269 -43.13 -43.52 -14.41
CA ALA A 269 -42.32 -42.73 -13.50
C ALA A 269 -42.11 -43.52 -12.20
N ASP A 270 -40.89 -44.04 -12.01
CA ASP A 270 -40.50 -44.71 -10.77
C ASP A 270 -40.18 -43.66 -9.70
N LEU A 271 -40.93 -43.68 -8.59
CA LEU A 271 -40.76 -42.77 -7.46
C LEU A 271 -39.31 -42.78 -6.93
N TRP A 272 -38.60 -43.91 -7.06
CA TRP A 272 -37.20 -44.02 -6.68
C TRP A 272 -36.27 -43.19 -7.58
N VAL A 273 -36.56 -43.08 -8.86
CA VAL A 273 -35.77 -42.26 -9.81
C VAL A 273 -35.93 -40.78 -9.51
N ILE A 274 -37.15 -40.34 -9.20
CA ILE A 274 -37.42 -38.94 -8.79
C ILE A 274 -36.69 -38.63 -7.48
N PHE A 275 -36.73 -39.54 -6.51
CA PHE A 275 -36.00 -39.38 -5.25
C PHE A 275 -34.49 -39.32 -5.44
N ALA A 276 -33.93 -40.15 -6.33
CA ALA A 276 -32.51 -40.12 -6.67
C ALA A 276 -32.08 -38.80 -7.31
N ILE A 277 -32.87 -38.26 -8.24
CA ILE A 277 -32.62 -36.96 -8.87
C ILE A 277 -32.71 -35.84 -7.83
N LEU A 278 -33.74 -35.84 -6.98
CA LEU A 278 -33.92 -34.83 -5.93
C LEU A 278 -32.77 -34.87 -4.91
N SER A 279 -32.38 -36.07 -4.47
CA SER A 279 -31.23 -36.27 -3.58
C SER A 279 -29.93 -35.77 -4.20
N THR A 280 -29.74 -35.99 -5.51
CA THR A 280 -28.57 -35.47 -6.26
C THR A 280 -28.55 -33.95 -6.30
N VAL A 281 -29.69 -33.31 -6.55
CA VAL A 281 -29.81 -31.83 -6.55
C VAL A 281 -29.54 -31.26 -5.15
N ILE A 282 -30.15 -31.84 -4.11
CA ILE A 282 -29.93 -31.42 -2.71
C ILE A 282 -28.46 -31.60 -2.32
N GLY A 283 -27.85 -32.75 -2.67
CA GLY A 283 -26.45 -33.04 -2.43
C GLY A 283 -25.51 -32.06 -3.15
N TYR A 284 -25.85 -31.66 -4.38
CA TYR A 284 -25.09 -30.67 -5.13
C TYR A 284 -25.22 -29.26 -4.53
N CYS A 285 -26.42 -28.86 -4.09
CA CYS A 285 -26.65 -27.62 -3.36
C CYS A 285 -25.82 -27.59 -2.06
N ALA A 286 -25.85 -28.69 -1.28
CA ALA A 286 -25.05 -28.82 -0.07
C ALA A 286 -23.54 -28.76 -0.36
N LYS A 287 -23.06 -29.50 -1.38
CA LYS A 287 -21.65 -29.44 -1.83
C LYS A 287 -21.24 -28.02 -2.16
N THR A 288 -22.07 -27.28 -2.89
CA THR A 288 -21.73 -25.93 -3.33
C THR A 288 -21.74 -24.94 -2.17
N TYR A 289 -22.67 -25.09 -1.21
CA TYR A 289 -22.65 -24.33 0.04
C TYR A 289 -21.38 -24.59 0.86
N PHE A 290 -21.00 -25.86 1.07
CA PHE A 290 -19.77 -26.20 1.79
C PHE A 290 -18.51 -25.75 1.04
N THR A 291 -18.51 -25.81 -0.29
CA THR A 291 -17.41 -25.29 -1.12
C THR A 291 -17.30 -23.78 -0.96
N PHE A 292 -18.42 -23.05 -0.95
CA PHE A 292 -18.42 -21.61 -0.68
C PHE A 292 -17.89 -21.29 0.71
N GLN A 293 -18.31 -22.03 1.74
CA GLN A 293 -17.78 -21.86 3.10
C GLN A 293 -16.26 -22.12 3.17
N ALA A 294 -15.77 -23.17 2.51
CA ALA A 294 -14.35 -23.48 2.44
C ALA A 294 -13.56 -22.37 1.72
N ASN A 295 -14.09 -21.85 0.61
CA ASN A 295 -13.50 -20.73 -0.13
C ASN A 295 -13.47 -19.45 0.71
N MET A 296 -14.54 -19.17 1.47
CA MET A 296 -14.60 -18.03 2.38
C MET A 296 -13.59 -18.16 3.53
N ALA A 297 -13.43 -19.37 4.09
CA ALA A 297 -12.43 -19.63 5.12
C ALA A 297 -11.00 -19.49 4.57
N ALA A 298 -10.73 -20.01 3.37
CA ALA A 298 -9.45 -19.82 2.68
C ALA A 298 -9.16 -18.33 2.43
N TYR A 299 -10.18 -17.56 2.00
CA TYR A 299 -10.07 -16.11 1.86
C TYR A 299 -9.70 -15.41 3.18
N GLN A 300 -10.41 -15.71 4.26
CA GLN A 300 -10.13 -15.11 5.57
C GLN A 300 -8.72 -15.45 6.04
N ASN A 301 -8.26 -16.68 5.80
CA ASN A 301 -6.90 -17.09 6.11
C ASN A 301 -5.86 -16.34 5.28
N LEU A 302 -6.06 -16.19 3.96
CA LEU A 302 -5.15 -15.45 3.09
C LEU A 302 -5.04 -13.98 3.49
N ILE A 303 -6.16 -13.31 3.76
CA ILE A 303 -6.15 -11.92 4.24
C ILE A 303 -5.46 -11.84 5.60
N THR A 304 -5.78 -12.73 6.53
CA THR A 304 -5.17 -12.71 7.87
C THR A 304 -3.66 -12.94 7.80
N GLN A 305 -3.23 -13.93 7.03
CA GLN A 305 -1.82 -14.23 6.83
C GLN A 305 -1.09 -13.08 6.13
N SER A 306 -1.67 -12.55 5.05
CA SER A 306 -1.06 -11.41 4.37
C SER A 306 -0.98 -10.17 5.26
N MET A 307 -1.98 -9.92 6.11
CA MET A 307 -1.91 -8.82 7.08
C MET A 307 -0.81 -9.09 8.12
N TYR A 308 -0.68 -10.32 8.62
CA TYR A 308 0.38 -10.68 9.56
C TYR A 308 1.78 -10.52 8.96
N ASP A 309 1.99 -10.98 7.72
CA ASP A 309 3.30 -10.98 7.07
C ASP A 309 3.71 -9.58 6.58
N LYS A 310 2.73 -8.81 6.10
CA LYS A 310 2.99 -7.54 5.40
C LYS A 310 2.69 -6.30 6.25
N GLN A 311 1.87 -6.38 7.29
CA GLN A 311 1.65 -5.23 8.19
C GLN A 311 2.83 -5.10 9.15
N LEU A 312 3.48 -3.95 9.11
CA LEU A 312 4.61 -3.63 9.98
C LEU A 312 4.14 -3.14 11.35
N ASP A 313 3.20 -2.20 11.35
CA ASP A 313 2.74 -1.54 12.57
C ASP A 313 1.36 -0.90 12.36
N SER A 314 0.77 -0.38 13.43
CA SER A 314 -0.48 0.35 13.44
C SER A 314 -0.47 1.50 14.45
N GLY A 315 -1.13 2.59 14.08
CA GLY A 315 -1.41 3.72 14.94
C GLY A 315 -0.15 4.36 15.48
N ARG A 316 0.01 4.33 16.81
CA ARG A 316 1.13 4.97 17.50
C ARG A 316 2.48 4.39 17.07
N GLY A 317 2.56 3.07 16.89
CA GLY A 317 3.82 2.42 16.53
C GLY A 317 4.28 2.82 15.13
N THR A 318 3.36 2.94 14.16
CA THR A 318 3.65 3.50 12.83
C THR A 318 4.29 4.88 12.91
N LEU A 319 3.73 5.79 13.73
CA LEU A 319 4.26 7.14 13.86
C LEU A 319 5.63 7.14 14.55
N LEU A 320 5.86 6.28 15.55
CA LEU A 320 7.18 6.18 16.18
C LEU A 320 8.22 5.66 15.20
N HIS A 321 7.90 4.59 14.47
CA HIS A 321 8.79 4.03 13.46
C HIS A 321 9.14 5.04 12.37
N LEU A 322 8.17 5.84 11.91
CA LEU A 322 8.45 6.90 10.93
C LEU A 322 9.29 8.03 11.54
N CYS A 323 9.05 8.41 12.80
CA CYS A 323 9.87 9.41 13.48
C CYS A 323 11.32 8.94 13.56
N ASP A 324 11.53 7.70 13.99
CA ASP A 324 12.85 7.10 14.11
C ASP A 324 13.53 7.00 12.73
N ASP A 325 12.82 6.54 11.69
CA ASP A 325 13.33 6.50 10.31
C ASP A 325 13.79 7.89 9.83
N VAL A 326 12.98 8.92 10.02
CA VAL A 326 13.32 10.31 9.64
C VAL A 326 14.52 10.80 10.43
N ILE A 327 14.51 10.65 11.76
CA ILE A 327 15.63 11.09 12.61
C ILE A 327 16.93 10.41 12.17
N GLN A 328 16.90 9.11 11.89
CA GLN A 328 18.09 8.39 11.44
C GLN A 328 18.58 8.88 10.07
N GLN A 329 17.68 9.18 9.14
CA GLN A 329 18.06 9.73 7.84
C GLN A 329 18.70 11.13 7.99
N GLU A 330 18.04 12.00 8.73
CA GLU A 330 18.47 13.37 9.02
C GLU A 330 19.85 13.42 9.70
N VAL A 331 20.11 12.50 10.64
CA VAL A 331 21.41 12.37 11.31
C VAL A 331 22.48 11.87 10.35
N LYS A 332 22.18 10.88 9.50
CA LYS A 332 23.14 10.35 8.51
C LYS A 332 23.56 11.41 7.50
N GLU A 333 22.61 12.21 7.01
CA GLU A 333 22.88 13.31 6.09
C GLU A 333 23.86 14.33 6.72
N VAL A 334 23.59 14.74 7.95
CA VAL A 334 24.46 15.66 8.70
C VAL A 334 25.86 15.08 8.91
N ILE A 335 25.98 13.79 9.25
CA ILE A 335 27.26 13.12 9.46
C ILE A 335 28.07 13.06 8.17
N ILE A 336 27.45 12.66 7.05
CA ILE A 336 28.10 12.54 5.74
C ILE A 336 28.59 13.92 5.28
N SER A 337 27.73 14.94 5.34
CA SER A 337 28.08 16.31 4.96
C SER A 337 29.25 16.85 5.80
N PHE A 338 29.24 16.65 7.11
CA PHE A 338 30.33 17.06 8.00
C PHE A 338 31.63 16.31 7.73
N PHE A 339 31.56 15.01 7.47
CA PHE A 339 32.71 14.17 7.14
C PHE A 339 33.41 14.65 5.86
N ILE A 340 32.65 14.93 4.80
CA ILE A 340 33.20 15.47 3.54
C ILE A 340 33.90 16.80 3.76
N LEU A 341 33.28 17.74 4.51
CA LEU A 341 33.90 19.03 4.81
C LEU A 341 35.19 18.89 5.64
N MET A 342 35.25 17.89 6.51
CA MET A 342 36.43 17.60 7.35
C MET A 342 37.59 17.02 6.54
N GLU A 343 37.32 16.05 5.66
CA GLU A 343 38.35 15.35 4.89
C GLU A 343 38.79 16.12 3.64
N GLN A 344 37.85 16.73 2.93
CA GLN A 344 38.09 17.37 1.63
C GLN A 344 38.12 18.91 1.69
N GLY A 345 37.87 19.48 2.87
CA GLY A 345 37.94 20.91 3.11
C GLY A 345 36.74 21.69 2.58
N LYS A 346 36.98 22.95 2.19
CA LYS A 346 35.90 23.88 1.84
C LYS A 346 35.26 23.51 0.50
N ALA A 347 33.93 23.55 0.44
CA ALA A 347 33.16 23.23 -0.76
C ALA A 347 32.01 24.23 -0.97
N THR A 348 31.60 24.48 -2.22
CA THR A 348 30.29 25.08 -2.48
C THR A 348 29.19 24.07 -2.14
N LYS A 349 27.94 24.52 -2.19
CA LYS A 349 26.79 23.64 -1.95
C LYS A 349 26.71 22.53 -3.01
N GLU A 350 26.86 22.89 -4.28
CA GLU A 350 26.82 21.91 -5.38
C GLU A 350 27.99 20.92 -5.30
N ASP A 351 29.20 21.42 -5.01
CA ASP A 351 30.36 20.55 -4.84
C ASP A 351 30.18 19.58 -3.67
N LEU A 352 29.62 20.06 -2.56
CA LEU A 352 29.40 19.25 -1.36
C LEU A 352 28.36 18.16 -1.62
N ASP A 353 27.28 18.50 -2.34
CA ASP A 353 26.23 17.57 -2.74
C ASP A 353 26.81 16.39 -3.53
N LEU A 354 27.51 16.69 -4.63
CA LEU A 354 28.15 15.70 -5.49
C LEU A 354 29.13 14.80 -4.72
N ARG A 355 29.95 15.39 -3.84
CA ARG A 355 30.92 14.62 -3.03
C ARG A 355 30.22 13.70 -2.02
N CYS A 356 29.07 14.11 -1.48
CA CYS A 356 28.28 13.27 -0.59
C CYS A 356 27.68 12.09 -1.36
N GLU A 357 27.11 12.33 -2.54
CA GLU A 357 26.56 11.29 -3.41
C GLU A 357 27.65 10.31 -3.89
N GLU A 358 28.81 10.82 -4.30
CA GLU A 358 29.98 10.02 -4.67
C GLU A 358 30.42 9.12 -3.52
N LEU A 359 30.55 9.66 -2.30
CA LEU A 359 30.88 8.85 -1.11
C LEU A 359 29.84 7.76 -0.87
N ILE A 360 28.55 8.10 -0.97
CA ILE A 360 27.47 7.13 -0.74
C ILE A 360 27.55 5.98 -1.76
N LYS A 361 27.82 6.32 -3.02
CA LYS A 361 27.94 5.37 -4.11
C LYS A 361 29.18 4.49 -4.00
N GLU A 362 30.33 5.07 -3.67
CA GLU A 362 31.60 4.35 -3.60
C GLU A 362 31.67 3.42 -2.37
N GLU A 363 31.24 3.89 -1.20
CA GLU A 363 31.37 3.14 0.06
C GLU A 363 30.19 2.20 0.33
N PHE A 364 28.97 2.57 -0.09
CA PHE A 364 27.75 1.80 0.19
C PHE A 364 27.10 1.18 -1.05
N GLY A 365 27.51 1.56 -2.26
CA GLY A 365 26.94 1.03 -3.51
C GLY A 365 25.54 1.55 -3.83
N GLU A 366 25.10 2.61 -3.15
CA GLU A 366 23.75 3.16 -3.30
C GLU A 366 23.78 4.47 -4.09
N SER A 367 22.79 4.68 -4.96
CA SER A 367 22.62 5.94 -5.70
C SER A 367 21.45 6.70 -5.09
N CYS A 368 21.68 7.92 -4.61
CA CYS A 368 20.65 8.77 -4.03
C CYS A 368 20.91 10.24 -4.34
N ASN A 369 19.82 11.02 -4.41
CA ASN A 369 19.89 12.48 -4.43
C ASN A 369 20.07 12.98 -2.99
N PHE A 370 21.21 13.59 -2.67
CA PHE A 370 21.53 14.02 -1.30
C PHE A 370 20.85 15.36 -0.97
N ASP A 371 20.33 15.53 0.26
CA ASP A 371 19.75 16.81 0.71
C ASP A 371 20.83 17.67 1.39
N VAL A 372 21.73 18.23 0.59
CA VAL A 372 22.81 19.11 1.09
C VAL A 372 22.26 20.36 1.78
N ASP A 373 21.12 20.87 1.32
CA ASP A 373 20.47 22.09 1.80
C ASP A 373 20.11 21.97 3.28
N ASP A 374 19.40 20.89 3.61
CA ASP A 374 18.93 20.66 4.97
C ASP A 374 20.09 20.21 5.88
N ALA A 375 21.02 19.40 5.37
CA ALA A 375 22.22 18.98 6.10
C ALA A 375 23.08 20.17 6.55
N VAL A 376 23.42 21.08 5.63
CA VAL A 376 24.24 22.26 5.92
C VAL A 376 23.51 23.20 6.88
N THR A 377 22.21 23.44 6.66
CA THR A 377 21.40 24.29 7.55
C THR A 377 21.42 23.79 9.00
N LYS A 378 21.37 22.46 9.22
CA LYS A 378 21.47 21.86 10.56
C LYS A 378 22.87 22.05 11.15
N LEU A 379 23.92 21.83 10.36
CA LEU A 379 25.31 22.01 10.79
C LEU A 379 25.62 23.48 11.17
N GLU A 380 25.07 24.45 10.44
CA GLU A 380 25.15 25.87 10.77
C GLU A 380 24.39 26.22 12.05
N LYS A 381 23.19 25.67 12.25
CA LYS A 381 22.43 25.82 13.51
C LYS A 381 23.21 25.28 14.71
N LEU A 382 23.94 24.17 14.52
CA LEU A 382 24.85 23.60 15.51
C LEU A 382 26.15 24.42 15.66
N LYS A 383 26.39 25.44 14.83
CA LYS A 383 27.57 26.32 14.84
C LYS A 383 28.90 25.59 14.61
N ILE A 384 28.85 24.42 13.96
CA ILE A 384 30.04 23.63 13.61
C ILE A 384 30.44 23.80 12.14
N VAL A 385 29.56 24.38 11.32
CA VAL A 385 29.84 24.79 9.95
C VAL A 385 29.54 26.28 9.78
N SER A 386 30.30 26.95 8.90
CA SER A 386 30.09 28.35 8.53
C SER A 386 30.34 28.59 7.05
N GLN A 387 29.59 29.52 6.46
CA GLN A 387 29.79 29.97 5.10
C GLN A 387 30.83 31.10 5.01
N ASP A 388 31.75 31.00 4.05
CA ASP A 388 32.70 32.08 3.72
C ASP A 388 32.06 33.16 2.83
N SER A 389 32.76 34.28 2.63
CA SER A 389 32.27 35.40 1.83
C SER A 389 32.07 35.08 0.33
N ILE A 390 32.52 33.92 -0.14
CA ILE A 390 32.46 33.46 -1.52
C ILE A 390 31.38 32.34 -1.65
N GLY A 391 30.68 32.02 -0.57
CA GLY A 391 29.59 31.04 -0.55
C GLY A 391 30.01 29.61 -0.25
N ARG A 392 31.29 29.36 0.12
CA ARG A 392 31.77 28.01 0.44
C ARG A 392 31.62 27.71 1.91
N TYR A 393 31.20 26.49 2.21
CA TYR A 393 31.08 25.98 3.57
C TYR A 393 32.41 25.46 4.07
N ASN A 394 32.70 25.73 5.34
CA ASN A 394 33.82 25.18 6.08
C ASN A 394 33.34 24.63 7.42
N CYS A 395 34.04 23.62 7.95
CA CYS A 395 33.74 23.08 9.27
C CYS A 395 34.82 23.42 10.29
N VAL A 396 34.45 23.45 11.57
CA VAL A 396 35.42 23.45 12.67
C VAL A 396 36.05 22.07 12.83
N GLY A 397 37.25 21.99 13.40
CA GLY A 397 37.88 20.70 13.68
C GLY A 397 37.08 19.85 14.67
N LEU A 398 37.17 18.52 14.54
CA LEU A 398 36.35 17.55 15.29
C LEU A 398 36.32 17.80 16.81
N LYS A 399 37.46 18.11 17.43
CA LYS A 399 37.53 18.44 18.87
C LYS A 399 36.64 19.63 19.23
N ARG A 400 36.71 20.69 18.42
CA ARG A 400 35.93 21.90 18.63
C ARG A 400 34.45 21.66 18.34
N ALA A 401 34.13 20.84 17.34
CA ALA A 401 32.75 20.44 17.06
C ALA A 401 32.14 19.72 18.28
N ASN A 402 32.88 18.78 18.89
CA ASN A 402 32.42 18.06 20.07
C ASN A 402 32.23 18.98 21.30
N GLU A 403 33.12 19.96 21.49
CA GLU A 403 32.94 20.99 22.52
C GLU A 403 31.69 21.86 22.30
N ILE A 404 31.36 22.18 21.04
CA ILE A 404 30.21 23.03 20.69
C ILE A 404 28.90 22.27 20.84
N ILE A 405 28.83 21.03 20.36
CA ILE A 405 27.65 20.17 20.47
C ILE A 405 27.41 19.80 21.94
N GLY A 406 28.48 19.61 22.71
CA GLY A 406 28.45 19.27 24.11
C GLY A 406 28.28 17.76 24.35
N VAL A 407 28.24 17.40 25.63
CA VAL A 407 28.11 16.00 26.06
C VAL A 407 26.67 15.51 25.94
N THR A 408 26.52 14.29 25.47
CA THR A 408 25.21 13.64 25.39
C THR A 408 24.72 13.18 26.77
N THR A 409 23.41 12.99 26.91
CA THR A 409 22.83 12.45 28.16
C THR A 409 23.36 11.06 28.48
N GLU A 410 23.63 10.23 27.46
CA GLU A 410 24.21 8.90 27.65
C GLU A 410 25.64 8.98 28.18
N GLU A 411 26.47 9.88 27.64
CA GLU A 411 27.82 10.14 28.16
C GLU A 411 27.78 10.61 29.61
N LEU A 412 26.85 11.50 29.96
CA LEU A 412 26.66 11.94 31.35
C LEU A 412 26.27 10.77 32.28
N VAL A 413 25.40 9.87 31.83
CA VAL A 413 25.02 8.67 32.60
C VAL A 413 26.19 7.70 32.74
N LEU A 414 26.99 7.51 31.68
CA LEU A 414 28.19 6.67 31.72
C LEU A 414 29.26 7.26 32.65
N MET A 415 29.49 8.57 32.57
CA MET A 415 30.38 9.29 33.49
C MET A 415 29.91 9.18 34.94
N ALA A 416 28.61 9.30 35.20
CA ALA A 416 28.04 9.12 36.53
C ALA A 416 28.19 7.68 37.05
N ARG A 417 27.98 6.67 36.20
CA ARG A 417 28.17 5.26 36.56
C ARG A 417 29.64 4.93 36.83
N GLN A 418 30.55 5.42 36.01
CA GLN A 418 31.99 5.22 36.22
C GLN A 418 32.49 5.95 37.47
N GLY A 419 32.01 7.18 37.70
CA GLY A 419 32.31 7.95 38.92
C GLY A 419 31.83 7.26 40.20
N SER A 420 30.72 6.51 40.15
CA SER A 420 30.19 5.73 41.28
C SER A 420 30.94 4.42 41.58
N ILE A 421 31.83 3.96 40.69
CA ILE A 421 32.66 2.75 40.89
C ILE A 421 34.03 3.12 41.49
N SER A 422 34.41 4.41 41.37
CA SER A 422 35.69 4.96 41.85
C SER A 422 35.60 5.72 43.19
N ALA A 423 34.46 5.62 43.90
CA ALA A 423 34.24 6.15 45.25
C ALA A 423 33.75 5.00 46.15
#